data_AF-A0AAW2MH05-F1
#
_entry.id   AF-A0AAW2MH05-F1
#
_cell.length_a   1.000
_cell.length_b   1.000
_cell.length_c   1.000
_cell.angle_alpha   90.00
_cell.angle_beta   90.00
_cell.angle_gamma   90.00
#
_symmetry.space_group_name_H-M   'P 1'
#
loop_
_entity.id
_entity.type
_entity.pdbx_description
1 polymer ?
#
loop_
_entity_poly.entity_id
_entity_poly.type
_entity_poly.pdbx_seq_one_letter_code
_entity_poly.pdbx_strand_id
1 'polypeptide(L)' 'MEMQQYLQEQQLEMLKHMRNFHLDDQSAILEKIHQQMEEANFESEASVLSVEQIQDIVRRRVSPVFQPR' A
#
# COMPACT_ATOMS: atom_id res chain seq x y z
N MET A 1 16.14 -13.43 13.23
CA MET A 1 16.10 -13.85 11.80
C MET A 1 14.69 -14.12 11.34
N GLU A 2 13.88 -14.86 12.10
CA GLU A 2 12.48 -15.20 11.72
C GLU A 2 11.58 -13.97 11.49
N MET A 3 11.66 -12.95 12.36
CA MET A 3 10.83 -11.74 12.23
C MET A 3 11.12 -10.95 10.95
N GLN A 4 12.38 -10.86 10.53
CA GLN A 4 12.76 -10.17 9.29
C GLN A 4 12.31 -10.95 8.06
N GLN A 5 12.40 -12.29 8.09
CA GLN A 5 11.91 -13.15 7.02
C GLN A 5 10.39 -13.03 6.89
N TYR A 6 9.67 -13.06 8.01
CA TYR A 6 8.23 -12.86 8.04
C TYR A 6 7.82 -11.50 7.43
N LEU A 7 8.53 -10.42 7.80
CA LEU A 7 8.27 -9.10 7.24
C LEU A 7 8.49 -9.07 5.72
N GLN A 8 9.55 -9.70 5.22
CA GLN A 8 9.82 -9.81 3.79
C GLN A 8 8.75 -10.63 3.05
N GLU A 9 8.25 -11.70 3.65
CA GLU A 9 7.14 -12.49 3.10
C GLU A 9 5.87 -11.65 2.99
N GLN A 10 5.55 -10.85 4.02
CA GLN A 10 4.41 -9.94 4.00
C GLN A 10 4.54 -8.85 2.93
N GLN A 11 5.72 -8.24 2.79
CA GLN A 11 6.01 -7.29 1.71
C GLN A 11 5.81 -7.94 0.32
N LEU A 12 6.30 -9.18 0.15
CA LEU A 12 6.17 -9.89 -1.12
C LEU A 12 4.71 -10.24 -1.44
N GLU A 13 3.94 -10.68 -0.44
CA GLU A 13 2.51 -10.97 -0.60
C GLU A 13 1.72 -9.71 -0.99
N MET A 14 2.00 -8.59 -0.33
CA MET A 14 1.44 -7.28 -0.66
C MET A 14 1.75 -6.88 -2.11
N LEU A 15 3.01 -7.01 -2.55
CA LEU A 15 3.41 -6.68 -3.93
C LEU A 15 2.74 -7.59 -4.97
N LYS A 16 2.61 -8.89 -4.68
CA LYS A 16 1.86 -9.84 -5.54
C LYS A 16 0.40 -9.45 -5.67
N HIS A 17 -0.22 -8.99 -4.57
CA HIS A 17 -1.60 -8.50 -4.59
C HIS A 17 -1.72 -7.20 -5.39
N MET A 18 -0.82 -6.24 -5.14
CA MET A 18 -0.76 -4.93 -5.79
C MET A 18 -0.65 -5.04 -7.31
N ARG A 19 0.12 -6.01 -7.84
CA ARG A 19 0.30 -6.23 -9.29
C ARG A 19 -1.01 -6.46 -10.05
N ASN A 20 -2.10 -6.84 -9.36
CA ASN A 20 -3.39 -7.13 -10.00
C ASN A 20 -4.26 -5.88 -10.22
N PHE A 21 -3.85 -4.70 -9.74
CA PHE A 21 -4.58 -3.44 -9.93
C PHE A 21 -4.08 -2.65 -11.16
N HIS A 22 -4.81 -1.61 -11.55
CA HIS A 22 -4.40 -0.70 -12.63
C HIS A 22 -3.09 0.03 -12.27
N LEU A 23 -2.34 0.55 -13.27
CA LEU A 23 -1.08 1.25 -13.01
C LEU A 23 -1.26 2.46 -12.10
N ASP A 24 -2.32 3.25 -12.32
CA ASP A 24 -2.64 4.37 -11.43
C ASP A 24 -2.85 3.87 -10.01
N ASP A 25 -3.63 2.80 -9.84
CA ASP A 25 -3.90 2.11 -8.59
C ASP A 25 -2.62 1.68 -7.86
N GLN A 26 -1.70 1.05 -8.59
CA GLN A 26 -0.38 0.67 -8.08
C GLN A 26 0.42 1.90 -7.62
N SER A 27 0.42 3.00 -8.38
CA SER A 27 1.15 4.22 -8.02
C SER A 27 0.70 4.81 -6.70
N ALA A 28 -0.60 5.01 -6.44
CA ALA A 28 -0.99 5.58 -5.15
C ALA A 28 -0.89 4.60 -3.98
N ILE A 29 -0.90 3.28 -4.22
CA ILE A 29 -0.52 2.32 -3.17
C ILE A 29 0.94 2.56 -2.77
N LEU A 30 1.86 2.71 -3.73
CA LEU A 30 3.26 3.02 -3.47
C LEU A 30 3.47 4.40 -2.81
N GLU A 31 2.76 5.43 -3.25
CA GLU A 31 2.80 6.76 -2.61
C GLU A 31 2.33 6.67 -1.16
N LYS A 32 1.30 5.87 -0.86
CA LYS A 32 0.82 5.69 0.51
C LYS A 32 1.83 4.96 1.38
N ILE A 33 2.52 3.94 0.85
CA ILE A 33 3.61 3.25 1.54
C ILE A 33 4.75 4.24 1.84
N HIS A 34 5.15 5.05 0.86
CA HIS A 34 6.20 6.05 1.05
C HIS A 34 5.84 7.03 2.18
N GLN A 35 4.63 7.58 2.16
CA GLN A 35 4.16 8.50 3.19
C GLN A 35 4.14 7.83 4.58
N GLN A 36 3.65 6.58 4.67
CA GLN A 36 3.63 5.83 5.93
C GLN A 36 5.04 5.59 6.47
N MET A 37 6.01 5.30 5.60
CA MET A 37 7.41 5.15 5.98
C MET A 37 8.00 6.49 6.44
N GLU A 38 7.74 7.60 5.76
CA GLU A 38 8.20 8.93 6.19
C GLU A 38 7.65 9.30 7.59
N GLU A 39 6.36 9.07 7.83
CA GLU A 39 5.71 9.30 9.12
C GLU A 39 6.29 8.41 10.24
N ALA A 40 6.72 7.20 9.90
CA ALA A 40 7.34 6.23 10.80
C ALA A 40 8.88 6.28 10.80
N ASN A 41 9.50 7.36 10.30
CA ASN A 41 10.96 7.53 10.25
C ASN A 41 11.69 6.33 9.58
N PHE A 42 11.10 5.80 8.52
CA PHE A 42 11.57 4.68 7.69
C PHE A 42 11.74 3.37 8.46
N GLU A 43 10.97 3.15 9.53
CA GLU A 43 10.88 1.85 10.17
C GLU A 43 10.40 0.77 9.18
N SER A 44 11.05 -0.39 9.18
CA SER A 44 10.79 -1.42 8.17
C SER A 44 9.38 -1.98 8.25
N GLU A 45 8.76 -2.01 9.43
CA GLU A 45 7.39 -2.49 9.64
C GLU A 45 6.36 -1.60 8.94
N ALA A 46 6.66 -0.31 8.79
CA ALA A 46 5.80 0.67 8.12
C ALA A 46 5.76 0.52 6.59
N SER A 47 6.51 -0.41 6.01
CA SER A 47 6.51 -0.66 4.56
C SER A 47 5.44 -1.67 4.10
N VAL A 48 4.67 -2.24 5.03
CA VAL A 48 3.63 -3.22 4.74
C VAL A 48 2.25 -2.59 4.86
N LEU A 49 1.40 -2.88 3.89
CA LEU A 49 -0.03 -2.62 3.93
C LEU A 49 -0.79 -3.95 3.92
N SER A 50 -1.84 -4.01 4.73
CA SER A 50 -2.82 -5.10 4.64
C SER A 50 -3.59 -5.03 3.32
N VAL A 51 -4.15 -6.17 2.91
CA VAL A 51 -5.04 -6.27 1.74
C VAL A 51 -6.24 -5.32 1.86
N GLU A 52 -6.78 -5.16 3.06
CA GLU A 52 -7.90 -4.24 3.33
C GLU A 52 -7.50 -2.79 3.08
N GLN A 53 -6.32 -2.36 3.55
CA GLN A 53 -5.80 -1.01 3.29
C GLN A 53 -5.57 -0.77 1.80
N ILE A 54 -5.03 -1.76 1.07
CA ILE A 54 -4.86 -1.65 -0.38
C ILE A 54 -6.21 -1.49 -1.08
N GLN A 55 -7.21 -2.30 -0.72
CA GLN A 55 -8.54 -2.19 -1.29
C GLN A 55 -9.20 -0.84 -1.00
N ASP A 56 -9.01 -0.30 0.20
CA ASP A 56 -9.51 1.03 0.55
C ASP A 56 -8.86 2.14 -0.27
N ILE A 57 -7.55 2.08 -0.52
CA ILE A 57 -6.82 3.03 -1.37
C ILE A 57 -7.40 3.01 -2.79
N VAL A 58 -7.60 1.81 -3.35
CA VAL A 58 -8.16 1.63 -4.70
C VAL A 58 -9.62 2.10 -4.75
N ARG A 59 -10.45 1.72 -3.77
CA ARG A 59 -11.86 2.11 -3.67
C ARG A 59 -12.07 3.61 -3.60
N ARG A 60 -11.26 4.31 -2.79
CA ARG A 60 -11.35 5.77 -2.65
C ARG A 60 -11.07 6.52 -3.95
N ARG A 61 -10.34 5.91 -4.89
CA ARG A 61 -10.10 6.49 -6.22
C ARG A 61 -11.16 6.14 -7.26
N VAL A 62 -11.76 4.95 -7.20
CA VAL A 62 -12.88 4.59 -8.09
C VAL A 62 -14.21 5.18 -7.64
N SER A 63 -14.32 5.61 -6.37
CA SER A 63 -15.39 6.53 -5.99
C SER A 63 -15.14 7.83 -6.75
N PRO A 64 -16.09 8.30 -7.59
CA PRO A 64 -15.94 9.60 -8.19
C PRO A 64 -15.71 10.56 -7.05
N VAL A 65 -14.54 11.21 -7.04
CA VAL A 65 -14.34 12.40 -6.24
C VAL A 65 -15.47 13.31 -6.71
N PHE A 66 -16.54 13.37 -5.92
CA PHE A 66 -17.54 14.41 -6.04
C PHE A 66 -16.76 15.70 -5.80
N GLN A 67 -16.28 16.30 -6.89
CA GLN A 67 -15.87 17.69 -6.94
C GLN A 67 -17.12 18.47 -7.32
N PRO A 68 -17.94 18.95 -6.35
CA PRO A 68 -18.87 20.02 -6.67
C PRO A 68 -18.05 21.27 -7.01
N ARG A 69 -17.96 21.54 -8.31
CA ARG A 69 -17.63 22.80 -9.01
C ARG A 69 -16.57 23.73 -8.42
#